data_AF-A0A962EGW8-F1
#
_entry.id   AF-A0A962EGW8-F1
#
_cell.length_a   1.000
_cell.length_b   1.000
_cell.length_c   1.000
_cell.angle_alpha   90.00
_cell.angle_beta   90.00
_cell.angle_gamma   90.00
#
_symmetry.space_group_name_H-M   'P 1'
#
loop_
_entity.id
_entity.type
_entity.pdbx_description
1 polymer ?
#
loop_
_entity_poly.entity_id
_entity_poly.type
_entity_poly.pdbx_seq_one_letter_code
_entity_poly.pdbx_strand_id
1 'polypeptide(L)'
;EGRMRGFQLWINLPSRLKMSEPRYQEYGPEQIPRVEAAAGVQVKVIAGEVAGVRGPIEQPATAPVYLDLHLAEGAHVVQPLPYGHNAFIYVYEGELAVESDMVNSALAARQ
;
A
#
# COMPACT_ATOMS: atom_id res chain seq x y z
N GLU A 1 -6.62 24.53 15.70
CA GLU A 1 -5.52 24.37 14.73
C GLU A 1 -5.53 22.95 14.20
N GLY A 2 -5.87 22.73 12.93
CA GLY A 2 -5.92 21.39 12.33
C GLY A 2 -4.56 20.99 11.79
N ARG A 3 -3.94 19.95 12.34
CA ARG A 3 -2.72 19.37 11.74
C ARG A 3 -3.14 18.47 10.58
N MET A 4 -2.81 18.86 9.36
CA MET A 4 -2.98 18.01 8.19
C MET A 4 -1.84 17.00 8.13
N ARG A 5 -2.17 15.71 7.98
CA ARG A 5 -1.20 14.64 7.71
C ARG A 5 -1.63 13.95 6.42
N GLY A 6 -0.67 13.67 5.55
CA GLY A 6 -0.91 12.98 4.29
C GLY A 6 0.39 12.39 3.76
N PHE A 7 0.25 11.37 2.91
CA PHE A 7 1.37 10.75 2.23
C PHE A 7 1.35 11.14 0.76
N GLN A 8 2.52 11.35 0.19
CA GLN A 8 2.68 11.50 -1.25
C GLN A 8 3.67 10.46 -1.74
N LEU A 9 3.22 9.64 -2.69
CA LEU A 9 4.03 8.62 -3.33
C LEU A 9 4.08 8.89 -4.84
N TRP A 10 5.28 8.95 -5.40
CA TRP A 10 5.49 9.07 -6.84
C TRP A 10 5.88 7.72 -7.41
N ILE A 11 5.10 7.24 -8.38
CA ILE A 11 5.34 5.98 -9.07
C ILE A 11 5.79 6.30 -10.49
N ASN A 12 7.01 5.91 -10.84
CA ASN A 12 7.56 6.17 -12.16
C ASN A 12 6.92 5.23 -13.20
N LEU A 13 6.50 5.79 -14.34
CA LEU A 13 5.99 5.02 -15.45
C LEU A 13 7.14 4.42 -16.29
N PRO A 14 6.91 3.25 -16.92
CA PRO A 14 7.83 2.72 -17.93
C PRO A 14 8.12 3.79 -19.01
N SER A 15 9.36 3.82 -19.53
CA SER A 15 9.81 4.85 -20.48
C SER A 15 8.85 5.07 -21.65
N ARG A 16 8.33 3.97 -22.23
CA ARG A 16 7.38 3.98 -23.36
C ARG A 16 6.02 4.65 -23.06
N LEU A 17 5.67 4.84 -21.78
CA LEU A 17 4.40 5.42 -21.34
C LEU A 17 4.57 6.81 -20.70
N LYS A 18 5.79 7.34 -20.61
CA LYS A 18 6.04 8.64 -19.95
C LYS A 18 5.36 9.82 -20.66
N MET A 19 5.08 9.68 -21.96
CA MET A 19 4.43 10.71 -22.78
C MET A 19 2.96 10.38 -23.09
N SER A 20 2.38 9.38 -22.39
CA SER A 20 0.95 9.10 -22.51
C SER A 20 0.13 10.27 -21.97
N GLU A 21 -1.11 10.41 -22.47
CA GLU A 21 -2.01 11.46 -21.99
C GLU A 21 -2.20 11.36 -20.47
N PRO A 22 -2.11 12.48 -19.75
CA PRO A 22 -2.27 12.49 -18.30
C PRO A 22 -3.69 12.07 -17.94
N ARG A 23 -3.82 11.33 -16.84
CA ARG A 23 -5.11 10.93 -16.27
C ARG A 23 -5.14 11.29 -14.80
N TYR A 24 -6.29 11.75 -14.35
CA TYR A 24 -6.55 12.08 -12.96
C TYR A 24 -7.59 11.10 -12.40
N GLN A 25 -7.33 10.58 -11.22
CA GLN A 25 -8.22 9.70 -10.48
C GLN A 25 -8.28 10.21 -9.04
N GLU A 26 -9.48 10.55 -8.56
CA GLU A 26 -9.73 11.01 -7.20
C GLU A 26 -10.79 10.12 -6.57
N TYR A 27 -10.53 9.72 -5.33
CA TYR A 27 -11.41 8.83 -4.58
C TYR A 27 -11.62 9.40 -3.18
N GLY A 28 -12.89 9.61 -2.83
CA GLY A 28 -13.29 9.96 -1.47
C GLY A 28 -13.07 8.80 -0.49
N PRO A 29 -13.04 9.07 0.83
CA PRO A 29 -12.84 8.04 1.85
C PRO A 29 -13.81 6.85 1.77
N GLU A 30 -15.05 7.11 1.35
CA GLU A 30 -16.11 6.11 1.16
C GLU A 30 -15.88 5.19 -0.05
N GLN A 31 -15.03 5.61 -1.00
CA GLN A 31 -14.68 4.83 -2.19
C GLN A 31 -13.45 3.95 -1.98
N ILE A 32 -12.71 4.16 -0.89
CA ILE A 32 -11.56 3.33 -0.53
C ILE A 32 -12.05 2.22 0.42
N PRO A 33 -12.13 0.96 -0.06
CA PRO A 33 -12.67 -0.11 0.75
C PRO A 33 -11.75 -0.45 1.91
N ARG A 34 -12.37 -0.91 3.00
CA ARG A 34 -11.70 -1.42 4.20
C ARG A 34 -12.03 -2.89 4.39
N VAL A 35 -11.03 -3.66 4.76
CA VAL A 35 -11.16 -5.08 5.06
C VAL A 35 -10.44 -5.45 6.34
N GLU A 36 -10.97 -6.44 7.05
CA GLU A 36 -10.24 -7.12 8.10
C GLU A 36 -9.51 -8.32 7.46
N ALA A 37 -8.19 -8.22 7.31
CA ALA A 37 -7.39 -9.24 6.63
C ALA A 37 -7.06 -10.44 7.55
N ALA A 38 -7.02 -10.19 8.86
CA ALA A 38 -6.87 -11.17 9.93
C ALA A 38 -7.41 -10.54 11.22
N ALA A 39 -7.56 -11.34 12.29
CA ALA A 39 -8.07 -10.84 13.56
C ALA A 39 -7.23 -9.65 14.06
N GLY A 40 -7.86 -8.48 14.21
CA GLY A 40 -7.18 -7.26 14.66
C GLY A 40 -6.31 -6.58 13.59
N VAL A 41 -6.44 -6.94 12.31
CA VAL A 41 -5.71 -6.34 11.20
C VAL A 41 -6.69 -5.68 10.23
N GLN A 42 -6.78 -4.36 10.30
CA GLN A 42 -7.62 -3.56 9.40
C GLN A 42 -6.76 -3.00 8.26
N VAL A 43 -7.26 -3.09 7.03
CA VAL A 43 -6.55 -2.66 5.82
C VAL A 43 -7.46 -1.77 4.98
N LYS A 44 -7.00 -0.56 4.65
CA LYS A 44 -7.55 0.23 3.54
C LYS A 44 -6.84 -0.16 2.25
N VAL A 45 -7.59 -0.60 1.25
CA VAL A 45 -7.02 -1.02 -0.04
C VAL A 45 -7.05 0.16 -1.00
N ILE A 46 -5.93 0.89 -1.10
CA ILE A 46 -5.81 2.09 -1.95
C ILE A 46 -5.55 1.67 -3.41
N ALA A 47 -4.64 0.72 -3.62
CA ALA A 47 -4.36 0.07 -4.89
C ALA A 47 -3.97 -1.41 -4.67
N GLY A 48 -4.28 -2.28 -5.64
CA GLY A 48 -4.04 -3.72 -5.54
C GLY A 48 -5.23 -4.47 -4.93
N GLU A 49 -4.99 -5.64 -4.36
CA GLU A 49 -6.05 -6.53 -3.84
C GLU A 49 -5.59 -7.23 -2.55
N VAL A 50 -6.47 -7.27 -1.54
CA VAL A 50 -6.26 -7.94 -0.25
C VAL A 50 -7.55 -8.60 0.18
N ALA A 51 -7.48 -9.86 0.65
CA ALA A 51 -8.65 -10.63 1.10
C ALA A 51 -9.83 -10.63 0.09
N GLY A 52 -9.52 -10.66 -1.21
CA GLY A 52 -10.50 -10.64 -2.31
C GLY A 52 -11.14 -9.27 -2.58
N VAL A 53 -10.69 -8.20 -1.90
CA VAL A 53 -11.17 -6.84 -2.10
C VAL A 53 -10.13 -5.99 -2.80
N ARG A 54 -10.56 -5.31 -3.86
CA ARG A 54 -9.69 -4.54 -4.76
C ARG A 54 -9.82 -3.05 -4.49
N GLY A 55 -8.67 -2.36 -4.48
CA GLY A 55 -8.61 -0.90 -4.37
C GLY A 55 -9.00 -0.21 -5.69
N PRO A 56 -9.51 1.03 -5.62
CA PRO A 56 -10.08 1.69 -6.78
C PRO A 56 -9.03 2.24 -7.76
N ILE A 57 -7.79 2.48 -7.32
CA ILE A 57 -6.73 2.99 -8.18
C ILE A 57 -6.26 1.90 -9.14
N GLU A 58 -6.46 2.14 -10.43
CA GLU A 58 -5.98 1.26 -11.49
C GLU A 58 -4.82 1.91 -12.26
N GLN A 59 -3.65 1.24 -12.23
CA GLN A 59 -2.50 1.61 -13.05
C GLN A 59 -1.83 0.34 -13.62
N PRO A 60 -2.34 -0.23 -14.72
CA PRO A 60 -1.87 -1.52 -15.25
C PRO A 60 -0.38 -1.55 -15.62
N ALA A 61 0.20 -0.39 -15.94
CA ALA A 61 1.60 -0.25 -16.32
C ALA A 61 2.60 -0.58 -15.20
N THR A 62 2.22 -0.36 -13.94
CA THR A 62 3.06 -0.57 -12.75
C THR A 62 2.41 -1.49 -11.72
N ALA A 63 1.10 -1.76 -11.88
CA ALA A 63 0.29 -2.63 -11.03
C ALA A 63 0.56 -2.44 -9.52
N PRO A 64 0.53 -1.20 -8.99
CA PRO A 64 1.01 -0.94 -7.64
C PRO A 64 0.12 -1.62 -6.59
N VAL A 65 0.75 -2.10 -5.53
CA VAL A 65 0.07 -2.49 -4.29
C VAL A 65 0.32 -1.37 -3.28
N TYR A 66 -0.75 -0.69 -2.85
CA TYR A 66 -0.68 0.39 -1.87
C TYR A 66 -1.77 0.19 -0.83
N LEU A 67 -1.35 -0.05 0.40
CA LEU A 67 -2.19 -0.43 1.51
C LEU A 67 -1.87 0.47 2.70
N ASP A 68 -2.92 0.88 3.43
CA ASP A 68 -2.80 1.49 4.76
C ASP A 68 -3.30 0.46 5.78
N LEU A 69 -2.40 0.00 6.66
CA LEU A 69 -2.65 -1.07 7.61
C LEU A 69 -2.69 -0.52 9.04
N HIS A 70 -3.66 -0.98 9.79
CA HIS A 70 -3.75 -0.77 11.23
C HIS A 70 -3.80 -2.14 11.92
N LEU A 71 -2.80 -2.42 12.75
CA LEU A 71 -2.67 -3.66 13.49
C LEU A 71 -2.93 -3.38 14.98
N ALA A 72 -3.79 -4.17 15.59
CA ALA A 72 -3.89 -4.25 17.04
C ALA A 72 -2.59 -4.83 17.64
N GLU A 73 -2.36 -4.57 18.92
CA GLU A 73 -1.21 -5.13 19.64
C GLU A 73 -1.19 -6.67 19.54
N GLY A 74 -0.04 -7.23 19.17
CA GLY A 74 0.14 -8.66 18.97
C GLY A 74 -0.56 -9.25 17.73
N ALA A 75 -1.21 -8.43 16.89
CA ALA A 75 -1.75 -8.89 15.62
C ALA A 75 -0.63 -9.13 14.60
N HIS A 76 -0.83 -10.13 13.74
CA HIS A 76 0.12 -10.52 12.70
C HIS A 76 -0.58 -10.62 11.35
N VAL A 77 0.14 -10.25 10.28
CA VAL A 77 -0.35 -10.35 8.91
C VAL A 77 0.76 -10.79 7.98
N VAL A 78 0.42 -11.65 7.03
CA VAL A 78 1.28 -12.00 5.90
C VAL A 78 0.67 -11.37 4.66
N GLN A 79 1.40 -10.43 4.05
CA GLN A 79 0.98 -9.80 2.81
C GLN A 79 1.79 -10.37 1.64
N PRO A 80 1.21 -11.20 0.77
CA PRO A 80 1.90 -11.64 -0.43
C PRO A 80 2.15 -10.45 -1.35
N LEU A 81 3.33 -10.43 -1.96
CA LEU A 81 3.73 -9.42 -2.94
C LEU A 81 3.90 -10.08 -4.31
N PRO A 82 3.43 -9.43 -5.40
CA PRO A 82 3.69 -9.91 -6.74
C PRO A 82 5.19 -10.00 -7.01
N TYR A 83 5.59 -11.03 -7.75
CA TYR A 83 6.99 -11.23 -8.12
C TYR A 83 7.55 -10.02 -8.89
N GLY A 84 8.76 -9.59 -8.54
CA GLY A 84 9.44 -8.45 -9.18
C GLY A 84 9.01 -7.07 -8.66
N HIS A 85 8.07 -7.00 -7.71
CA HIS A 85 7.76 -5.74 -7.04
C HIS A 85 8.87 -5.36 -6.05
N ASN A 86 9.24 -4.08 -6.05
CA ASN A 86 9.93 -3.47 -4.92
C ASN A 86 8.89 -3.14 -3.83
N ALA A 87 9.23 -3.36 -2.57
CA ALA A 87 8.36 -3.08 -1.44
C ALA A 87 9.10 -2.38 -0.31
N PHE A 88 8.35 -1.54 0.41
CA PHE A 88 8.79 -0.86 1.62
C PHE A 88 7.58 -0.68 2.55
N ILE A 89 7.83 -0.44 3.83
CA ILE A 89 6.79 -0.16 4.83
C ILE A 89 7.13 1.16 5.51
N TYR A 90 6.14 2.03 5.69
CA TYR A 90 6.33 3.29 6.41
C TYR A 90 5.45 3.30 7.65
N VAL A 91 6.06 3.32 8.84
CA VAL A 91 5.37 3.22 10.13
C VAL A 91 5.21 4.63 10.67
N TYR A 92 4.05 5.24 10.41
CA TYR A 92 3.80 6.63 10.81
C TYR A 92 3.26 6.77 12.24
N GLU A 93 2.86 5.66 12.87
CA GLU A 93 2.37 5.60 14.25
C GLU A 93 2.65 4.21 14.83
N GLY A 94 3.12 4.15 16.08
CA GLY A 94 3.48 2.90 16.75
C GLY A 94 4.82 2.30 16.33
N GLU A 95 4.94 0.99 16.52
CA GLU A 95 6.13 0.19 16.20
C GLU A 95 5.70 -1.08 15.46
N LEU A 96 6.56 -1.57 14.56
CA LEU A 96 6.28 -2.77 13.76
C LEU A 96 7.54 -3.62 13.66
N ALA A 97 7.42 -4.89 14.01
CA ALA A 97 8.40 -5.91 13.65
C ALA A 97 8.08 -6.43 12.25
N VAL A 98 9.10 -6.48 11.38
CA VAL A 98 8.95 -6.93 9.99
C VAL A 98 9.87 -8.11 9.74
N GLU A 99 9.28 -9.19 9.23
CA GLU A 99 9.98 -10.37 8.73
C GLU A 99 9.74 -10.47 7.21
N SER A 100 10.72 -10.98 6.48
CA SER A 100 10.66 -11.08 5.02
C SER A 100 11.43 -12.29 4.53
N ASP A 101 10.77 -13.10 3.71
CA ASP A 101 11.38 -14.23 2.99
C ASP A 101 12.09 -13.80 1.69
N MET A 102 12.05 -12.50 1.35
CA MET A 102 12.71 -11.97 0.15
C MET A 102 14.23 -11.84 0.35
N VAL A 103 14.98 -12.68 -0.36
CA VAL A 103 16.44 -12.87 -0.23
C VAL A 103 17.29 -11.64 -0.66
N ASN A 104 16.71 -10.55 -1.17
CA ASN A 104 17.49 -9.42 -1.72
C ASN A 104 16.87 -8.02 -1.63
N SER A 105 15.97 -7.78 -0.69
CA SER A 105 15.38 -6.45 -0.52
C SER A 105 15.39 -6.05 0.95
N ALA A 106 16.13 -4.99 1.26
CA ALA A 106 16.05 -4.33 2.56
C ALA A 106 14.66 -3.69 2.69
N LEU A 107 13.74 -4.39 3.37
CA LEU A 107 12.51 -3.79 3.86
C LEU A 107 12.89 -2.85 5.00
N ALA A 108 12.94 -1.55 4.71
CA ALA A 108 13.12 -0.54 5.73
C ALA A 108 11.73 -0.16 6.26
N ALA A 109 11.44 -0.51 7.51
CA ALA A 109 10.44 0.20 8.30
C ALA A 109 11.11 1.48 8.80
N ARG A 110 10.59 2.64 8.39
CA ARG A 110 11.05 3.95 8.88
C ARG A 110 9.93 4.64 9.63
N GLN A 111 10.29 5.31 10.73
CA GLN A 111 9.46 6.26 11.45
C GLN A 111 9.63 7.65 10.83
#